data_AF-A0A7J4DE08-F1
#
_entry.id   AF-A0A7J4DE08-F1
#
_cell.length_a   1.000
_cell.length_b   1.000
_cell.length_c   1.000
_cell.angle_alpha   90.00
_cell.angle_beta   90.00
_cell.angle_gamma   90.00
#
_symmetry.space_group_name_H-M   'P 1'
#
loop_
_entity.id
_entity.type
_entity.pdbx_description
1 polymer ?
#
loop_
_entity_poly.entity_id
_entity_poly.type
_entity_poly.pdbx_seq_one_letter_code
_entity_poly.pdbx_strand_id
1 'polypeptide(L)'
;MAEAGALLTTMIFATVLVLVAVVIFFAQRYRRCPPDKVMVIYGRTQAGRPSKTMHGGAALVWPLIQDYAFLPLTPITINIDLRR
;
A
#
# COMPACT_ATOMS: atom_id res chain seq x y z
N MET A 1 -34.49 31.98 -3.31
CA MET A 1 -33.28 31.96 -4.17
C MET A 1 -31.99 31.85 -3.36
N ALA A 2 -31.86 32.54 -2.21
CA ALA A 2 -30.66 32.46 -1.36
C ALA A 2 -30.37 31.05 -0.79
N GLU A 3 -31.38 30.30 -0.38
CA GLU A 3 -31.18 28.96 0.20
C GLU A 3 -30.73 27.91 -0.83
N ALA A 4 -31.24 27.98 -2.06
CA ALA A 4 -30.81 27.09 -3.14
C ALA A 4 -29.34 27.30 -3.51
N GLY A 5 -28.86 28.55 -3.47
CA GLY A 5 -27.44 28.88 -3.69
C GLY A 5 -26.54 28.31 -2.59
N ALA A 6 -26.95 28.42 -1.32
CA ALA A 6 -26.21 27.87 -0.18
C ALA A 6 -26.17 26.32 -0.18
N LEU A 7 -27.25 25.66 -0.61
CA LEU A 7 -27.29 24.20 -0.73
C LEU A 7 -26.40 23.70 -1.87
N LEU A 8 -26.35 24.40 -3.01
CA LEU A 8 -25.46 24.04 -4.12
C LEU A 8 -23.98 24.20 -3.75
N THR A 9 -23.60 25.28 -3.08
CA THR A 9 -22.20 25.51 -2.67
C THR A 9 -21.73 24.49 -1.64
N THR A 10 -22.58 24.14 -0.66
CA THR A 10 -22.27 23.10 0.34
C THR A 10 -22.14 21.72 -0.29
N MET A 11 -23.02 21.35 -1.24
CA MET A 11 -22.93 20.07 -1.96
C MET A 11 -21.66 19.96 -2.82
N ILE A 12 -21.29 21.03 -3.51
CA ILE A 12 -20.04 21.07 -4.30
C ILE A 12 -18.83 20.91 -3.38
N PHE A 13 -18.80 21.66 -2.27
CA PHE A 13 -17.70 21.58 -1.30
C PHE A 13 -17.58 20.19 -0.68
N ALA A 14 -18.70 19.59 -0.26
CA ALA A 14 -18.72 18.23 0.27
C ALA A 14 -18.22 17.20 -0.74
N THR A 15 -18.63 17.33 -2.01
CA THR A 15 -18.18 16.42 -3.08
C THR A 15 -16.67 16.50 -3.30
N VAL A 16 -16.12 17.72 -3.36
CA VAL A 16 -14.67 17.93 -3.51
C VAL A 16 -13.91 17.35 -2.33
N LEU A 17 -14.40 17.56 -1.10
CA LEU A 17 -13.76 17.05 0.10
C LEU A 17 -13.72 15.52 0.12
N VAL A 18 -14.81 14.86 -0.26
CA VAL A 18 -14.86 13.39 -0.39
C VAL A 18 -13.86 12.91 -1.45
N LEU A 19 -13.79 13.59 -2.59
CA LEU A 19 -12.88 13.21 -3.68
C LEU A 19 -11.41 13.29 -3.22
N VAL A 20 -11.03 14.36 -2.53
CA VAL A 20 -9.69 14.51 -1.94
C VAL A 20 -9.40 13.44 -0.90
N ALA A 21 -10.35 13.15 -0.01
CA ALA A 21 -10.20 12.10 0.99
C ALA A 21 -9.98 10.72 0.35
N VAL A 22 -10.70 10.41 -0.73
CA VAL A 22 -10.53 9.16 -1.48
C VAL A 22 -9.14 9.09 -2.11
N VAL A 23 -8.66 10.16 -2.75
CA VAL A 23 -7.31 10.19 -3.35
C VAL A 23 -6.23 9.99 -2.28
N ILE A 24 -6.33 10.67 -1.14
CA ILE A 24 -5.38 10.51 -0.02
C ILE A 24 -5.42 9.07 0.50
N PHE A 25 -6.61 8.49 0.64
CA PHE A 25 -6.77 7.10 1.09
C PHE A 25 -6.06 6.11 0.15
N PHE A 26 -6.25 6.24 -1.16
CA PHE A 26 -5.55 5.40 -2.14
C PHE A 26 -4.03 5.65 -2.16
N ALA A 27 -3.61 6.91 -2.04
CA ALA A 27 -2.18 7.26 -1.98
C ALA A 27 -1.48 6.63 -0.76
N GLN A 28 -2.12 6.62 0.40
CA GLN A 28 -1.59 5.97 1.61
C GLN A 28 -1.49 4.44 1.47
N ARG A 29 -2.31 3.83 0.60
CA ARG A 29 -2.32 2.38 0.34
C ARG A 29 -1.32 1.96 -0.72
N TYR A 30 -0.79 2.92 -1.47
CA TYR A 30 0.20 2.68 -2.50
C TYR A 30 1.58 2.53 -1.85
N ARG A 31 2.01 1.28 -1.66
CA ARG A 31 3.32 0.97 -1.07
C ARG A 31 4.35 0.75 -2.17
N ARG A 32 5.46 1.48 -2.10
CA ARG A 32 6.63 1.29 -2.98
C ARG A 32 7.56 0.25 -2.36
N CYS A 33 8.05 -0.68 -3.17
CA CYS A 33 9.05 -1.66 -2.78
C CYS A 33 10.45 -1.12 -3.07
N PRO A 34 11.31 -0.94 -2.05
CA PRO A 34 12.71 -0.61 -2.27
C PRO A 34 13.41 -1.67 -3.12
N PRO A 35 14.45 -1.32 -3.89
CA PRO A 35 15.23 -2.28 -4.66
C PRO A 35 15.95 -3.29 -3.76
N ASP A 36 16.31 -2.92 -2.53
CA ASP A 36 17.10 -3.77 -1.62
C ASP A 36 16.22 -4.75 -0.80
N LYS A 37 14.92 -4.83 -1.10
CA LYS A 37 13.92 -5.62 -0.38
C LYS A 37 12.97 -6.32 -1.36
N VAL A 38 12.39 -7.44 -0.92
CA VAL A 38 11.25 -8.08 -1.57
C VAL A 38 10.01 -7.78 -0.73
N MET A 39 8.98 -7.22 -1.35
CA MET A 39 7.68 -7.04 -0.72
C MET A 39 6.84 -8.30 -0.90
N VAL A 40 6.40 -8.87 0.21
CA VAL A 40 5.53 -10.05 0.26
C VAL A 40 4.16 -9.59 0.74
N ILE A 41 3.15 -9.66 -0.13
CA ILE A 41 1.75 -9.37 0.20
C ILE A 41 1.07 -10.71 0.49
N TYR A 42 0.44 -10.85 1.65
CA TYR A 42 -0.21 -12.09 2.09
C TYR A 42 -1.62 -11.81 2.61
N GLY A 43 -2.41 -12.87 2.77
CA GLY A 43 -3.85 -12.80 3.08
C GLY A 43 -4.68 -13.32 1.91
N ARG A 44 -5.77 -12.63 1.55
CA ARG A 44 -6.58 -13.03 0.38
C ARG A 44 -5.93 -12.50 -0.90
N THR A 45 -4.85 -13.14 -1.32
CA THR A 45 -4.23 -12.93 -2.63
C THR A 45 -5.00 -13.72 -3.72
N GLN A 46 -4.71 -13.44 -5.01
CA GLN A 46 -5.41 -14.09 -6.13
C GLN A 46 -5.38 -15.62 -6.03
N ALA A 47 -6.43 -16.25 -6.59
CA ALA A 47 -6.75 -17.66 -6.48
C ALA A 47 -5.52 -18.58 -6.68
N GLY A 48 -5.19 -19.35 -5.64
CA GLY A 48 -4.18 -20.41 -5.68
C GLY A 48 -2.81 -20.05 -5.09
N ARG A 49 -2.54 -18.79 -4.74
CA ARG A 49 -1.26 -18.39 -4.10
C ARG A 49 -1.52 -17.78 -2.73
N PRO A 50 -0.90 -18.28 -1.64
CA PRO A 50 -1.06 -17.74 -0.29
C PRO A 50 -0.37 -16.37 -0.11
N SER A 51 0.61 -16.06 -0.97
CA SER A 51 1.35 -14.81 -0.94
C SER A 51 1.77 -14.39 -2.35
N LYS A 52 1.81 -13.07 -2.59
CA LYS A 52 2.36 -12.45 -3.79
C LYS A 52 3.68 -11.78 -3.43
N THR A 53 4.78 -12.29 -3.98
CA THR A 53 6.12 -11.70 -3.83
C THR A 53 6.43 -10.77 -4.99
N MET A 54 6.91 -9.56 -4.71
CA MET A 54 7.33 -8.57 -5.71
C MET A 54 8.66 -7.95 -5.31
N HIS A 55 9.58 -7.85 -6.25
CA HIS A 55 10.88 -7.20 -6.07
C HIS A 55 10.92 -5.96 -6.96
N GLY A 56 11.03 -4.79 -6.34
CA GLY A 56 10.90 -3.50 -7.01
C GLY A 56 9.46 -3.12 -7.40
N GLY A 57 9.30 -1.87 -7.85
CA GLY A 57 8.01 -1.31 -8.24
C GLY A 57 7.13 -0.89 -7.06
N ALA A 58 5.82 -0.96 -7.26
CA ALA A 58 4.85 -0.60 -6.25
C ALA A 58 3.57 -1.43 -6.40
N ALA A 59 2.87 -1.63 -5.29
CA ALA A 59 1.60 -2.33 -5.27
C ALA A 59 0.62 -1.60 -4.35
N LEU A 60 -0.66 -1.67 -4.73
CA LEU A 60 -1.75 -1.26 -3.86
C LEU A 60 -2.08 -2.43 -2.92
N VAL A 61 -1.87 -2.23 -1.61
CA VAL A 61 -2.20 -3.24 -0.61
C VAL A 61 -3.58 -2.95 -0.03
N TRP A 62 -4.50 -3.91 -0.15
CA TRP A 62 -5.83 -3.75 0.39
C TRP A 62 -5.85 -3.97 1.91
N PRO A 63 -6.09 -2.95 2.74
CA PRO A 63 -5.89 -3.01 4.20
C PRO A 63 -6.58 -4.13 4.94
N LEU A 64 -7.83 -4.37 4.55
CA LEU A 64 -8.77 -5.10 5.39
C LEU A 64 -8.64 -6.60 5.15
N ILE A 65 -7.96 -6.97 4.06
CA ILE A 65 -7.96 -8.32 3.49
C ILE A 65 -6.52 -8.79 3.20
N GLN A 66 -5.58 -7.85 3.04
CA GLN A 66 -4.20 -8.11 2.67
C GLN A 66 -3.26 -7.35 3.59
N ASP A 67 -2.24 -8.06 4.07
CA ASP A 67 -1.10 -7.50 4.79
C ASP A 67 0.16 -7.61 3.94
N TYR A 68 1.19 -6.87 4.32
CA TYR A 68 2.47 -6.90 3.63
C TYR A 68 3.64 -7.00 4.61
N ALA A 69 4.72 -7.62 4.16
CA ALA A 69 6.01 -7.66 4.84
C ALA A 69 7.13 -7.36 3.85
N PHE A 70 8.24 -6.83 4.35
CA PHE A 70 9.44 -6.63 3.57
C PHE A 70 10.52 -7.61 4.01
N LEU A 71 11.08 -8.35 3.06
CA LEU A 71 12.22 -9.23 3.26
C LEU A 71 13.48 -8.54 2.72
N PRO A 72 14.51 -8.25 3.54
CA PRO A 72 15.73 -7.65 3.06
C PRO A 72 16.54 -8.62 2.19
N LEU A 73 17.15 -8.09 1.13
CA LEU A 73 18.08 -8.82 0.24
C LEU A 73 19.54 -8.50 0.55
N THR A 74 19.80 -7.76 1.64
CA THR A 74 21.14 -7.48 2.12
C THR A 74 21.82 -8.78 2.55
N PRO A 75 23.05 -9.06 2.08
CA PRO A 75 23.80 -10.24 2.51
C PRO A 75 23.96 -10.28 4.03
N ILE A 76 23.70 -11.44 4.62
CA ILE A 76 23.95 -11.70 6.03
C ILE A 76 25.36 -12.25 6.16
N THR A 77 26.19 -11.60 6.98
CA THR A 77 27.51 -12.13 7.31
C THR A 77 27.38 -13.20 8.38
N ILE A 78 27.80 -14.42 8.06
CA ILE A 78 27.92 -15.51 9.03
C ILE A 78 29.37 -15.61 9.48
N ASN A 79 29.60 -15.62 10.79
CA ASN A 79 30.94 -15.84 11.33
C ASN A 79 31.26 -17.34 11.21
N ILE A 80 32.22 -17.68 10.36
CA ILE A 80 32.71 -19.04 10.19
C ILE A 80 33.99 -19.21 11.01
N ASP A 81 33.95 -20.11 11.99
CA ASP A 81 35.14 -20.49 12.76
C ASP A 81 35.96 -21.48 11.91
N LEU A 82 36.99 -20.97 11.21
CA LEU A 82 37.89 -21.75 10.36
C LEU A 82 38.92 -22.56 11.19
N ARG A 83 38.49 -23.20 12.29
CA ARG A 83 39.37 -24.08 13.06
C ARG A 83 39.53 -25.41 12.34
N ARG A 84 40.78 -25.73 12.03
CA ARG A 84 41.22 -27.02 11.48
C ARG A 84 41.40 -28.04 12.59
#